data_AF-A0A8J7M8P0-F1
#
_entry.id   AF-A0A8J7M8P0-F1
#
_cell.length_a   1.000
_cell.length_b   1.000
_cell.length_c   1.000
_cell.angle_alpha   90.00
_cell.angle_beta   90.00
_cell.angle_gamma   90.00
#
_symmetry.space_group_name_H-M   'P 1'
#
loop_
_entity.id
_entity.type
_entity.pdbx_description
1 polymer ?
#
loop_
_entity_poly.entity_id
_entity_poly.type
_entity_poly.pdbx_seq_one_letter_code
_entity_poly.pdbx_strand_id
1 'polypeptide(L)'
;MMKARRHGQSGARPWVAALAAGAALCAAGRAPAQDLGDAVAPYVVVNGREIPESLTGAPGDPARGLTLFLDATRTGCTACHVARAASSVPAGGYGTGGSAPRTPDGRDPAPLDGVAARLSPGEIRLWIVDPAAVDPSSAMPAYYLPGQRKGVDDPLYNGPRLTAAQIEDLVAWLATLDAAP
;
A
#
# COMPACT_ATOMS: atom_id res chain seq x y z
N MET A 1 75.72 37.65 31.86
CA MET A 1 74.85 36.70 32.59
C MET A 1 73.41 36.96 32.18
N MET A 2 72.84 36.05 31.38
CA MET A 2 71.46 36.11 30.89
C MET A 2 70.43 35.90 32.01
N LYS A 3 69.30 36.60 31.92
CA LYS A 3 68.04 36.11 32.47
C LYS A 3 66.90 36.41 31.50
N ALA A 4 66.32 35.34 30.99
CA ALA A 4 65.14 35.33 30.15
C ALA A 4 63.90 35.76 30.92
N ARG A 5 62.94 36.39 30.24
CA ARG A 5 61.49 36.08 30.37
C ARG A 5 60.80 36.33 29.04
N ARG A 6 60.06 35.31 28.59
CA ARG A 6 59.09 35.35 27.49
C ARG A 6 57.72 35.67 28.08
N HIS A 7 57.00 36.61 27.47
CA HIS A 7 55.54 36.77 27.46
C HIS A 7 55.25 37.38 26.08
N GLY A 8 54.55 36.76 25.13
CA GLY A 8 53.21 36.19 25.27
C GLY A 8 52.22 37.28 24.87
N GLN A 9 51.72 37.24 23.62
CA GLN A 9 50.48 37.85 23.11
C GLN A 9 50.48 37.69 21.56
N SER A 10 49.62 36.85 21.01
CA SER A 10 48.26 37.16 20.55
C SER A 10 48.26 37.59 19.08
N GLY A 11 47.82 36.68 18.20
CA GLY A 11 47.65 36.93 16.78
C GLY A 11 46.82 35.81 16.17
N ALA A 12 45.51 35.90 16.35
CA ALA A 12 44.52 34.98 15.81
C ALA A 12 44.69 34.87 14.29
N ARG A 13 44.88 33.63 13.80
CA ARG A 13 44.82 33.32 12.37
C ARG A 13 43.35 33.23 12.00
N PRO A 14 42.83 34.02 11.04
CA PRO A 14 41.46 33.83 10.58
C PRO A 14 41.39 32.50 9.84
N TRP A 15 40.64 31.56 10.40
CA TRP A 15 40.22 30.37 9.67
C TRP A 15 39.24 30.85 8.61
N VAL A 16 39.69 30.96 7.36
CA VAL A 16 38.80 31.12 6.22
C VAL A 16 38.12 29.76 6.03
N ALA A 17 36.99 29.56 6.72
CA ALA A 17 36.09 28.46 6.45
C ALA A 17 35.43 28.73 5.08
N ALA A 18 35.91 28.05 4.05
CA ALA A 18 35.23 27.99 2.77
C ALA A 18 33.87 27.30 2.98
N LEU A 19 32.79 28.09 2.98
CA LEU A 19 31.42 27.59 2.90
C LEU A 19 31.19 27.02 1.49
N ALA A 20 31.45 25.72 1.32
CA ALA A 20 30.94 24.98 0.18
C ALA A 20 29.43 24.78 0.40
N ALA A 21 28.61 25.63 -0.22
CA ALA A 21 27.18 25.42 -0.34
C ALA A 21 26.93 24.21 -1.25
N GLY A 22 26.82 23.03 -0.64
CA GLY A 22 26.39 21.81 -1.33
C GLY A 22 24.90 21.92 -1.66
N ALA A 23 24.58 22.25 -2.91
CA ALA A 23 23.24 22.08 -3.44
C ALA A 23 22.95 20.57 -3.51
N ALA A 24 22.29 20.04 -2.48
CA ALA A 24 21.71 18.71 -2.50
C ALA A 24 20.54 18.72 -3.49
N LEU A 25 20.84 18.39 -4.74
CA LEU A 25 19.84 18.17 -5.78
C LEU A 25 19.06 16.91 -5.39
N CYS A 26 17.88 17.10 -4.79
CA CYS A 26 16.91 16.02 -4.62
C CYS A 26 16.47 15.56 -6.01
N ALA A 27 17.18 14.58 -6.57
CA ALA A 27 16.69 13.83 -7.71
C ALA A 27 15.45 13.06 -7.24
N ALA A 28 14.27 13.63 -7.50
CA ALA A 28 13.03 12.88 -7.46
C ALA A 28 13.15 11.79 -8.52
N GLY A 29 13.61 10.60 -8.11
CA GLY A 29 13.68 9.44 -8.97
C GLY A 29 12.30 9.20 -9.56
N ARG A 30 12.19 9.28 -10.88
CA ARG A 30 11.03 8.76 -11.58
C ARG A 30 11.03 7.25 -11.29
N ALA A 31 10.06 6.79 -10.50
CA ALA A 31 9.86 5.35 -10.34
C ALA A 31 9.77 4.74 -11.75
N PRO A 32 10.47 3.63 -12.03
CA PRO A 32 10.33 2.96 -13.31
C PRO A 32 8.84 2.69 -13.55
N ALA A 33 8.38 2.95 -14.78
CA ALA A 33 7.07 2.49 -15.22
C ALA A 33 7.00 1.00 -14.89
N GLN A 34 6.11 0.64 -13.97
CA GLN A 34 5.87 -0.76 -13.66
C GLN A 34 5.43 -1.41 -14.97
N ASP A 35 6.07 -2.50 -15.38
CA ASP A 35 5.57 -3.34 -16.46
C ASP A 35 4.17 -3.78 -16.03
N LEU A 36 3.15 -3.26 -16.72
CA LEU A 36 1.77 -3.36 -16.28
C LEU A 36 1.19 -4.76 -16.53
N GLY A 37 1.96 -5.67 -17.13
CA GLY A 37 1.64 -7.10 -17.21
C GLY A 37 0.16 -7.30 -17.53
N ASP A 38 -0.25 -6.93 -18.74
CA ASP A 38 -1.65 -6.85 -19.17
C ASP A 38 -2.43 -8.18 -19.04
N ALA A 39 -1.72 -9.28 -18.79
CA ALA A 39 -2.30 -10.58 -18.52
C ALA A 39 -2.48 -10.80 -17.00
N VAL A 40 -3.72 -11.04 -16.60
CA VAL A 40 -4.05 -11.65 -15.31
C VAL A 40 -3.27 -12.96 -15.21
N ALA A 41 -2.35 -13.04 -14.24
CA ALA A 41 -1.59 -14.25 -13.98
C ALA A 41 -2.57 -15.37 -13.59
N PRO A 42 -2.37 -16.60 -14.09
CA PRO A 42 -3.24 -17.70 -13.72
C PRO A 42 -3.13 -17.97 -12.22
N TYR A 43 -4.27 -18.22 -11.58
CA TYR A 43 -4.37 -18.59 -10.18
C TYR A 43 -5.37 -19.73 -10.03
N VAL A 44 -5.26 -20.48 -8.93
CA VAL A 44 -6.16 -21.58 -8.60
C VAL A 44 -6.91 -21.23 -7.33
N VAL A 45 -8.24 -21.30 -7.40
CA VAL A 45 -9.09 -21.22 -6.22
C VAL A 45 -9.21 -22.61 -5.61
N VAL A 46 -8.77 -22.76 -4.37
CA VAL A 46 -8.82 -24.02 -3.63
C VAL A 46 -10.02 -23.99 -2.68
N ASN A 47 -10.77 -25.11 -2.64
CA ASN A 47 -11.96 -25.29 -1.80
C ASN A 47 -13.03 -24.19 -1.96
N GLY A 48 -13.00 -23.41 -3.05
CA GLY A 48 -13.91 -22.28 -3.28
C GLY A 48 -13.72 -21.09 -2.34
N ARG A 49 -12.60 -21.00 -1.60
CA ARG A 49 -12.45 -20.00 -0.53
C ARG A 49 -11.13 -19.25 -0.53
N GLU A 50 -10.11 -19.77 -1.19
CA GLU A 50 -8.77 -19.16 -1.12
C GLU A 50 -8.00 -19.30 -2.43
N ILE A 51 -7.10 -18.35 -2.64
CA ILE A 51 -6.00 -18.45 -3.60
C ILE A 51 -4.73 -18.60 -2.75
N PRO A 52 -4.27 -19.84 -2.44
CA PRO A 52 -3.24 -20.05 -1.44
C PRO A 52 -1.88 -19.53 -1.92
N GLU A 53 -1.57 -19.73 -3.19
CA GLU A 53 -0.31 -19.30 -3.81
C GLU A 53 -0.32 -17.79 -4.11
N SER A 54 0.84 -17.16 -3.96
CA SER A 54 1.05 -15.76 -4.37
C SER A 54 0.89 -15.62 -5.88
N LEU A 55 0.23 -14.55 -6.33
CA LEU A 55 0.07 -14.22 -7.76
C LEU A 55 1.40 -13.89 -8.44
N THR A 56 2.45 -13.65 -7.66
CA THR A 56 3.79 -13.32 -8.16
C THR A 56 4.85 -14.35 -7.79
N GLY A 57 4.54 -15.29 -6.89
CA GLY A 57 5.53 -16.17 -6.24
C GLY A 57 6.46 -15.47 -5.24
N ALA A 58 6.32 -14.15 -5.06
CA ALA A 58 7.07 -13.35 -4.08
C ALA A 58 6.14 -12.80 -2.98
N PRO A 59 6.67 -12.51 -1.78
CA PRO A 59 5.92 -11.80 -0.76
C PRO A 59 5.69 -10.34 -1.16
N GLY A 60 4.53 -9.80 -0.82
CA GLY A 60 4.24 -8.36 -0.96
C GLY A 60 4.93 -7.49 0.10
N ASP A 61 4.89 -6.19 -0.12
CA ASP A 61 5.39 -5.15 0.79
C ASP A 61 4.21 -4.47 1.52
N PRO A 62 4.11 -4.63 2.85
CA PRO A 62 2.99 -4.07 3.61
C PRO A 62 2.96 -2.53 3.63
N ALA A 63 4.10 -1.84 3.45
CA ALA A 63 4.11 -0.37 3.39
C ALA A 63 3.49 0.13 2.06
N ARG A 64 3.77 -0.57 0.95
CA ARG A 64 3.10 -0.31 -0.33
C ARG A 64 1.62 -0.70 -0.27
N GLY A 65 1.29 -1.79 0.43
CA GLY A 65 -0.08 -2.22 0.69
C GLY A 65 -0.91 -1.16 1.40
N LEU A 66 -0.39 -0.60 2.49
CA LEU A 66 -1.04 0.53 3.19
C LEU A 66 -1.24 1.72 2.26
N THR A 67 -0.23 2.06 1.46
CA THR A 67 -0.31 3.18 0.51
C THR A 67 -1.44 2.95 -0.51
N LEU A 68 -1.60 1.72 -1.01
CA LEU A 68 -2.68 1.35 -1.91
C LEU A 68 -4.05 1.40 -1.21
N PHE A 69 -4.16 0.90 0.02
CA PHE A 69 -5.41 0.93 0.79
C PHE A 69 -5.94 2.37 0.97
N LEU A 70 -5.03 3.33 1.20
CA LEU A 70 -5.37 4.74 1.37
C LEU A 70 -5.61 5.49 0.05
N ASP A 71 -5.29 4.91 -1.11
CA ASP A 71 -5.45 5.56 -2.41
C ASP A 71 -6.92 5.53 -2.87
N ALA A 72 -7.63 6.62 -2.60
CA ALA A 72 -9.05 6.76 -2.94
C ALA A 72 -9.33 6.68 -4.46
N THR A 73 -8.36 7.01 -5.31
CA THR A 73 -8.54 7.02 -6.77
C THR A 73 -8.25 5.65 -7.37
N ARG A 74 -7.18 4.98 -6.92
CA ARG A 74 -6.79 3.66 -7.45
C ARG A 74 -7.59 2.52 -6.84
N THR A 75 -7.80 2.53 -5.52
CA THR A 75 -8.44 1.40 -4.84
C THR A 75 -9.83 1.75 -4.31
N GLY A 76 -9.99 2.94 -3.71
CA GLY A 76 -11.24 3.37 -3.09
C GLY A 76 -11.62 2.56 -1.83
N CYS A 77 -10.69 1.76 -1.28
CA CYS A 77 -10.97 0.84 -0.18
C CYS A 77 -11.52 1.56 1.07
N THR A 78 -11.04 2.76 1.36
CA THR A 78 -11.46 3.57 2.52
C THR A 78 -12.85 4.22 2.38
N ALA A 79 -13.42 4.25 1.17
CA ALA A 79 -14.84 4.55 1.00
C ALA A 79 -15.71 3.40 1.56
N CYS A 80 -15.18 2.18 1.40
CA CYS A 80 -15.56 0.85 1.88
C CYS A 80 -15.44 0.58 3.38
N HIS A 81 -14.20 0.52 3.78
CA HIS A 81 -13.78 -0.21 4.95
C HIS A 81 -13.14 0.71 5.96
N VAL A 82 -13.21 0.27 7.21
CA VAL A 82 -12.44 0.86 8.31
C VAL A 82 -11.33 -0.08 8.77
N ALA A 83 -10.19 0.49 9.13
CA ALA A 83 -9.04 -0.20 9.69
C ALA A 83 -8.43 0.65 10.81
N ARG A 84 -9.17 0.83 11.91
CA ARG A 84 -8.87 1.78 13.00
C ARG A 84 -7.80 1.28 13.97
N ALA A 85 -7.74 -0.03 14.19
CA ALA A 85 -6.77 -0.69 15.06
C ALA A 85 -5.39 -0.83 14.39
N ALA A 86 -5.30 -0.56 13.09
CA ALA A 86 -4.05 -0.54 12.36
C ALA A 86 -3.19 0.66 12.81
N SER A 87 -2.20 0.41 13.67
CA SER A 87 -1.25 1.44 14.15
C SER A 87 -0.48 2.12 13.02
N SER A 88 -0.39 1.48 11.86
CA SER A 88 0.23 2.00 10.65
C SER A 88 -0.62 3.04 9.92
N VAL A 89 -1.94 3.11 10.17
CA VAL A 89 -2.84 4.05 9.49
C VAL A 89 -2.83 5.41 10.22
N PRO A 90 -2.50 6.52 9.53
CA PRO A 90 -2.53 7.85 10.13
C PRO A 90 -3.92 8.23 10.67
N ALA A 91 -3.97 9.06 11.71
CA ALA A 91 -5.22 9.57 12.26
C ALA A 91 -6.09 10.22 11.17
N GLY A 92 -7.35 9.74 11.04
CA GLY A 92 -8.28 10.18 10.00
C GLY A 92 -8.15 9.45 8.65
N GLY A 93 -7.11 8.63 8.47
CA GLY A 93 -6.91 7.76 7.30
C GLY A 93 -7.67 6.43 7.36
N TYR A 94 -8.37 6.16 8.47
CA TYR A 94 -9.08 4.91 8.72
C TYR A 94 -10.28 4.67 7.79
N GLY A 95 -10.59 5.58 6.86
CA GLY A 95 -11.84 5.59 6.11
C GLY A 95 -13.02 6.07 6.95
N THR A 96 -14.04 6.60 6.29
CA THR A 96 -15.30 6.96 6.98
C THR A 96 -16.14 5.72 7.28
N GLY A 97 -15.80 4.56 6.68
CA GLY A 97 -16.72 3.44 6.58
C GLY A 97 -18.05 3.88 5.95
N GLY A 98 -18.01 4.87 5.04
CA GLY A 98 -19.12 5.75 4.70
C GLY A 98 -20.47 5.04 4.51
N SER A 99 -21.54 5.72 4.94
CA SER A 99 -22.95 5.34 5.07
C SER A 99 -23.68 4.74 3.86
N ALA A 100 -22.99 4.10 2.93
CA ALA A 100 -23.62 3.34 1.87
C ALA A 100 -24.01 1.95 2.42
N PRO A 101 -25.29 1.54 2.34
CA PRO A 101 -25.64 0.12 2.33
C PRO A 101 -24.91 -0.49 1.12
N ARG A 102 -24.02 -1.46 1.34
CA ARG A 102 -22.96 -1.81 0.37
C ARG A 102 -22.99 -3.25 -0.11
N THR A 103 -24.16 -3.82 -0.07
CA THR A 103 -24.53 -5.09 -0.69
C THR A 103 -25.99 -4.95 -1.13
N PRO A 104 -26.46 -5.62 -2.19
CA PRO A 104 -27.86 -5.59 -2.61
C PRO A 104 -28.84 -6.01 -1.49
N ASP A 105 -28.36 -6.71 -0.46
CA ASP A 105 -29.13 -7.14 0.72
C ASP A 105 -29.01 -6.19 1.93
N GLY A 106 -28.30 -5.07 1.80
CA GLY A 106 -28.28 -3.98 2.79
C GLY A 106 -27.30 -4.16 3.95
N ARG A 107 -26.36 -5.11 3.88
CA ARG A 107 -25.29 -5.25 4.89
C ARG A 107 -24.17 -4.23 4.70
N ASP A 108 -23.69 -3.70 5.82
CA ASP A 108 -22.50 -2.86 5.86
C ASP A 108 -21.23 -3.70 5.58
N PRO A 109 -20.20 -3.15 4.93
CA PRO A 109 -18.92 -3.83 4.75
C PRO A 109 -18.28 -4.10 6.10
N ALA A 110 -17.69 -5.27 6.24
CA ALA A 110 -17.01 -5.66 7.45
C ALA A 110 -15.81 -4.72 7.76
N PRO A 111 -15.58 -4.38 9.04
CA PRO A 111 -14.32 -3.76 9.43
C PRO A 111 -13.14 -4.69 9.13
N LEU A 112 -12.02 -4.11 8.75
CA LEU A 112 -10.78 -4.84 8.45
C LEU A 112 -9.89 -5.01 9.69
N ASP A 113 -10.25 -4.36 10.80
CA ASP A 113 -9.66 -4.63 12.10
C ASP A 113 -9.82 -6.14 12.44
N GLY A 114 -8.72 -6.77 12.83
CA GLY A 114 -8.63 -8.20 13.11
C GLY A 114 -8.89 -9.11 11.90
N VAL A 115 -8.77 -8.63 10.66
CA VAL A 115 -8.97 -9.49 9.47
C VAL A 115 -7.95 -10.63 9.40
N ALA A 116 -6.70 -10.40 9.82
CA ALA A 116 -5.67 -11.43 9.84
C ALA A 116 -5.94 -12.52 10.90
N ALA A 117 -6.76 -12.21 11.91
CA ALA A 117 -7.21 -13.21 12.88
C ALA A 117 -8.39 -14.07 12.37
N ARG A 118 -9.06 -13.64 11.29
CA ARG A 118 -10.28 -14.28 10.75
C ARG A 118 -10.05 -14.97 9.41
N LEU A 119 -9.12 -14.46 8.61
CA LEU A 119 -8.86 -14.92 7.25
C LEU A 119 -7.36 -15.17 7.07
N SER A 120 -7.03 -16.27 6.41
CA SER A 120 -5.68 -16.53 5.91
C SER A 120 -5.31 -15.56 4.78
N PRO A 121 -4.00 -15.41 4.48
CA PRO A 121 -3.57 -14.62 3.32
C PRO A 121 -4.21 -15.08 2.00
N GLY A 122 -4.46 -16.38 1.83
CA GLY A 122 -5.09 -16.93 0.64
C GLY A 122 -6.57 -16.55 0.51
N GLU A 123 -7.29 -16.52 1.63
CA GLU A 123 -8.68 -16.05 1.68
C GLU A 123 -8.76 -14.53 1.45
N ILE A 124 -7.88 -13.75 2.07
CA ILE A 124 -7.77 -12.31 1.83
C ILE A 124 -7.50 -12.04 0.34
N ARG A 125 -6.59 -12.80 -0.27
CA ARG A 125 -6.27 -12.68 -1.70
C ARG A 125 -7.49 -12.92 -2.57
N LEU A 126 -8.27 -13.97 -2.31
CA LEU A 126 -9.48 -14.25 -3.08
C LEU A 126 -10.49 -13.10 -2.96
N TRP A 127 -10.71 -12.57 -1.74
CA TRP A 127 -11.60 -11.42 -1.53
C TRP A 127 -11.21 -10.19 -2.35
N ILE A 128 -9.92 -9.97 -2.63
CA ILE A 128 -9.47 -8.81 -3.43
C ILE A 128 -9.50 -9.13 -4.93
N VAL A 129 -9.13 -10.36 -5.31
CA VAL A 129 -9.08 -10.81 -6.71
C VAL A 129 -10.49 -10.89 -7.31
N ASP A 130 -11.38 -11.62 -6.65
CA ASP A 130 -12.74 -11.90 -7.10
C ASP A 130 -13.70 -12.07 -5.91
N PRO A 131 -14.19 -10.94 -5.33
CA PRO A 131 -15.13 -10.97 -4.21
C PRO A 131 -16.42 -11.75 -4.52
N ALA A 132 -16.87 -11.77 -5.79
CA ALA A 132 -18.11 -12.44 -6.19
C ALA A 132 -18.00 -13.98 -6.16
N ALA A 133 -16.78 -14.51 -6.27
CA ALA A 133 -16.51 -15.93 -6.04
C ALA A 133 -16.68 -16.33 -4.57
N VAL A 134 -16.52 -15.39 -3.63
CA VAL A 134 -16.72 -15.63 -2.19
C VAL A 134 -18.16 -15.36 -1.78
N ASP A 135 -18.71 -14.21 -2.19
CA ASP A 135 -20.08 -13.82 -1.96
C ASP A 135 -20.66 -13.23 -3.26
N PRO A 136 -21.54 -13.97 -3.98
CA PRO A 136 -22.16 -13.48 -5.20
C PRO A 136 -22.99 -12.20 -5.03
N SER A 137 -23.33 -11.82 -3.80
CA SER A 137 -24.01 -10.56 -3.46
C SER A 137 -23.07 -9.43 -3.09
N SER A 138 -21.75 -9.65 -3.12
CA SER A 138 -20.77 -8.62 -2.80
C SER A 138 -20.85 -7.43 -3.75
N ALA A 139 -20.89 -6.21 -3.20
CA ALA A 139 -20.68 -4.99 -4.00
C ALA A 139 -19.21 -4.52 -3.99
N MET A 140 -18.32 -5.25 -3.31
CA MET A 140 -16.88 -5.00 -3.42
C MET A 140 -16.46 -5.29 -4.88
N PRO A 141 -15.74 -4.37 -5.55
CA PRO A 141 -15.32 -4.60 -6.92
C PRO A 141 -14.19 -5.65 -6.97
N ALA A 142 -14.11 -6.40 -8.07
CA ALA A 142 -12.95 -7.22 -8.36
C ALA A 142 -11.76 -6.34 -8.75
N TYR A 143 -10.59 -6.59 -8.17
CA TYR A 143 -9.39 -5.78 -8.45
C TYR A 143 -8.42 -6.46 -9.43
N TYR A 144 -8.55 -7.77 -9.66
CA TYR A 144 -7.61 -8.53 -10.50
C TYR A 144 -8.24 -9.29 -11.68
N LEU A 145 -9.54 -9.09 -11.95
CA LEU A 145 -10.18 -9.60 -13.17
C LEU A 145 -9.98 -8.64 -14.36
N PRO A 146 -10.10 -9.10 -15.61
CA PRO A 146 -10.12 -8.20 -16.77
C PRO A 146 -11.33 -7.24 -16.77
N GLY A 147 -11.21 -6.14 -17.51
CA GLY A 147 -12.30 -5.17 -17.73
C GLY A 147 -12.68 -4.33 -16.50
N GLN A 148 -11.81 -4.26 -15.49
CA GLN A 148 -12.09 -3.54 -14.23
C GLN A 148 -11.68 -2.06 -14.28
N ARG A 149 -10.97 -1.65 -15.33
CA ARG A 149 -10.62 -0.25 -15.62
C ARG A 149 -11.67 0.37 -16.53
N LYS A 150 -12.00 1.64 -16.25
CA LYS A 150 -13.01 2.39 -17.00
C LYS A 150 -12.30 3.55 -17.69
N GLY A 151 -12.52 3.70 -19.00
CA GLY A 151 -11.99 4.79 -19.82
C GLY A 151 -11.16 4.27 -20.98
N VAL A 152 -11.68 4.40 -22.19
CA VAL A 152 -11.06 3.91 -23.43
C VAL A 152 -9.67 4.49 -23.70
N ASP A 153 -9.34 5.59 -23.03
CA ASP A 153 -8.04 6.28 -23.11
C ASP A 153 -7.00 5.71 -22.12
N ASP A 154 -7.37 4.80 -21.21
CA ASP A 154 -6.42 4.07 -20.35
C ASP A 154 -5.77 2.96 -21.18
N PRO A 155 -4.42 2.90 -21.31
CA PRO A 155 -3.73 1.81 -21.97
C PRO A 155 -4.10 0.41 -21.44
N LEU A 156 -4.61 0.34 -20.21
CA LEU A 156 -5.06 -0.87 -19.53
C LEU A 156 -6.59 -1.02 -19.51
N TYR A 157 -7.33 -0.38 -20.42
CA TYR A 157 -8.80 -0.36 -20.43
C TYR A 157 -9.46 -1.75 -20.25
N ASN A 158 -8.88 -2.80 -20.83
CA ASN A 158 -9.37 -4.19 -20.69
C ASN A 158 -8.66 -5.01 -19.59
N GLY A 159 -7.70 -4.42 -18.89
CA GLY A 159 -6.90 -5.08 -17.86
C GLY A 159 -7.52 -5.02 -16.46
N PRO A 160 -6.83 -5.63 -15.48
CA PRO A 160 -7.21 -5.54 -14.09
C PRO A 160 -7.01 -4.13 -13.53
N ARG A 161 -7.71 -3.83 -12.44
CA ARG A 161 -7.55 -2.56 -11.75
C ARG A 161 -6.18 -2.47 -11.09
N LEU A 162 -5.72 -3.56 -10.48
CA LEU A 162 -4.41 -3.68 -9.83
C LEU A 162 -3.55 -4.74 -10.52
N THR A 163 -2.24 -4.61 -10.41
CA THR A 163 -1.30 -5.66 -10.85
C THR A 163 -1.20 -6.77 -9.81
N ALA A 164 -0.66 -7.95 -10.17
CA ALA A 164 -0.42 -9.04 -9.22
C ALA A 164 0.40 -8.58 -8.02
N ALA A 165 1.48 -7.83 -8.25
CA ALA A 165 2.32 -7.30 -7.18
C ALA A 165 1.57 -6.34 -6.25
N GLN A 166 0.67 -5.50 -6.80
CA GLN A 166 -0.15 -4.60 -5.98
C GLN A 166 -1.19 -5.36 -5.14
N ILE A 167 -1.73 -6.47 -5.66
CA ILE A 167 -2.59 -7.37 -4.87
C ILE A 167 -1.77 -7.97 -3.72
N GLU A 168 -0.56 -8.48 -3.99
CA GLU A 168 0.29 -9.07 -2.96
C GLU A 168 0.72 -8.05 -1.90
N ASP A 169 1.00 -6.80 -2.28
CA ASP A 169 1.29 -5.71 -1.35
C ASP A 169 0.09 -5.46 -0.41
N LEU A 170 -1.13 -5.43 -0.93
CA LEU A 170 -2.35 -5.29 -0.12
C LEU A 170 -2.57 -6.48 0.82
N VAL A 171 -2.41 -7.72 0.33
CA VAL A 171 -2.52 -8.93 1.14
C VAL A 171 -1.50 -8.91 2.27
N ALA A 172 -0.25 -8.53 1.97
CA ALA A 172 0.82 -8.44 2.96
C ALA A 172 0.49 -7.43 4.07
N TRP A 173 -0.10 -6.27 3.73
CA TRP A 173 -0.54 -5.30 4.73
C TRP A 173 -1.74 -5.78 5.56
N LEU A 174 -2.78 -6.33 4.91
CA LEU A 174 -3.97 -6.82 5.60
C LEU A 174 -3.65 -7.98 6.55
N ALA A 175 -2.66 -8.80 6.20
CA ALA A 175 -2.16 -9.88 7.05
C ALA A 175 -1.45 -9.37 8.33
N THR A 176 -1.18 -8.07 8.46
CA THR A 176 -0.66 -7.49 9.73
C THR A 176 -1.78 -6.95 10.63
N LEU A 177 -3.05 -7.02 10.23
CA LEU A 177 -4.18 -6.49 10.98
C LEU A 177 -4.82 -7.59 11.84
N ASP A 178 -4.14 -8.02 12.89
CA ASP A 178 -4.57 -9.06 13.82
C ASP A 178 -5.35 -8.52 15.03
N ALA A 179 -5.12 -7.26 15.40
CA ALA A 179 -5.83 -6.60 16.48
C ALA A 179 -7.30 -6.35 16.13
N ALA A 180 -8.21 -6.88 16.97
CA ALA A 180 -9.61 -6.48 16.99
C ALA A 180 -9.73 -4.99 17.42
N PRO A 181 -10.80 -4.30 17.00
CA PRO A 181 -11.04 -2.91 17.39
C PRO A 181 -11.24 -2.72 18.89
#